data_AF-A0A8H3E579-F1
#
_entry.id   AF-A0A8H3E579-F1
#
_cell.length_a   1.000
_cell.length_b   1.000
_cell.length_c   1.000
_cell.angle_alpha   90.00
_cell.angle_beta   90.00
_cell.angle_gamma   90.00
#
_symmetry.space_group_name_H-M   'P 1'
#
loop_
_entity.id
_entity.type
_entity.pdbx_description
1 polymer ?
#
loop_
_entity_poly.entity_id
_entity_poly.type
_entity_poly.pdbx_seq_one_letter_code
_entity_poly.pdbx_strand_id
1 'polypeptide(L)'
;MTGNSLAPVKGAVRSLHTYVNMSNYSFPLPNGTTVHTCPPAMGYSFAGGTSDGPGAFDFTQGQTADGTQNPFWETVKGEKLFVCIITAPPNEEQKRCHYPKPILLNTGYTTFPESVRAKLISEGIIGNDAYVVLAGPANTYSHYVTTREEYNVQRYEGASTIYGPFTLEAYQNLYTGLVSYLADGASSSPPTGPIPEDLTKKAISLQTGVVFDAAPIGKNFGSVLTDVTTSSVYKRGQKVAATFQAANPRNNLRLEWTFLTIDRLTGSTWTSYRTDSHPSTKFRWTRTNTVLGHSTVEVEWIIESNAPAGTYRITYYGDSKPLIGSISSFTGRSSNFTITA
;
A
#
# COMPACT_ATOMS: atom_id res chain seq x y z
N MET A 1 9.41 7.99 -33.16
CA MET A 1 9.15 8.98 -32.09
C MET A 1 10.21 10.06 -32.24
N THR A 2 9.83 11.32 -32.43
CA THR A 2 10.78 12.44 -32.40
C THR A 2 11.21 12.67 -30.96
N GLY A 3 12.51 12.59 -30.67
CA GLY A 3 13.03 12.72 -29.31
C GLY A 3 12.96 14.16 -28.83
N ASN A 4 11.91 14.51 -28.10
CA ASN A 4 11.91 15.72 -27.26
C ASN A 4 12.95 15.52 -26.16
N SER A 5 14.14 16.09 -26.34
CA SER A 5 15.16 16.14 -25.30
C SER A 5 14.60 16.93 -24.11
N LEU A 6 14.41 16.27 -22.97
CA LEU A 6 13.94 16.93 -21.75
C LEU A 6 15.00 17.94 -21.28
N ALA A 7 14.55 19.08 -20.75
CA ALA A 7 15.45 20.08 -20.22
C ALA A 7 16.27 19.50 -19.04
N PRO A 8 17.61 19.54 -19.08
CA PRO A 8 18.44 18.97 -18.02
C PRO A 8 18.33 19.82 -16.74
N VAL A 9 17.89 19.20 -15.65
CA VAL A 9 17.90 19.79 -14.31
C VAL A 9 19.36 20.03 -13.87
N LYS A 10 19.63 21.19 -13.28
CA LYS A 10 20.96 21.63 -12.82
C LYS A 10 20.82 22.34 -11.48
N GLY A 11 21.85 22.24 -10.64
CA GLY A 11 21.90 22.87 -9.32
C GLY A 11 22.69 22.03 -8.32
N ALA A 12 22.82 22.53 -7.09
CA ALA A 12 23.32 21.73 -5.97
C ALA A 12 22.24 20.78 -5.46
N VAL A 13 22.61 19.56 -5.08
CA VAL A 13 21.71 18.64 -4.36
C VAL A 13 21.74 18.98 -2.88
N ARG A 14 20.58 19.24 -2.30
CA ARG A 14 20.38 19.58 -0.88
C ARG A 14 19.29 18.69 -0.28
N SER A 15 19.38 18.41 1.02
CA SER A 15 18.37 17.65 1.74
C SER A 15 18.33 18.06 3.21
N LEU A 16 17.19 17.82 3.87
CA LEU A 16 17.02 18.02 5.31
C LEU A 16 16.08 16.94 5.87
N HIS A 17 16.14 16.75 7.19
CA HIS A 17 15.31 15.79 7.92
C HIS A 17 15.12 16.27 9.36
N THR A 18 13.91 16.11 9.90
CA THR A 18 13.61 16.29 11.32
C THR A 18 12.45 15.37 11.71
N TYR A 19 12.46 14.83 12.92
CA TYR A 19 11.32 14.16 13.51
C TYR A 19 10.42 15.19 14.20
N VAL A 20 9.10 15.05 14.05
CA VAL A 20 8.12 15.94 14.69
C VAL A 20 7.15 15.11 15.50
N ASN A 21 7.00 15.44 16.78
CA ASN A 21 5.85 14.94 17.54
C ASN A 21 4.61 15.74 17.12
N MET A 22 3.81 15.16 16.22
CA MET A 22 2.54 15.74 15.75
C MET A 22 1.42 15.69 16.80
N SER A 23 1.66 15.19 18.01
CA SER A 23 0.71 15.29 19.12
C SER A 23 0.95 16.60 19.89
N ASN A 24 -0.02 17.52 19.85
CA ASN A 24 0.06 18.85 20.49
C ASN A 24 1.18 19.76 19.92
N TYR A 25 1.48 19.64 18.62
CA TYR A 25 2.37 20.56 17.93
C TYR A 25 1.68 21.92 17.78
N SER A 26 2.22 22.94 18.44
CA SER A 26 1.65 24.29 18.50
C SER A 26 2.33 25.24 17.51
N PHE A 27 1.55 26.00 16.74
CA PHE A 27 2.08 26.89 15.70
C PHE A 27 1.13 28.08 15.40
N PRO A 28 1.65 29.22 14.88
CA PRO A 28 0.82 30.36 14.50
C PRO A 28 0.18 30.18 13.11
N LEU A 29 -1.11 30.52 13.01
CA LEU A 29 -1.80 30.74 11.73
C LEU A 29 -1.46 32.13 11.14
N PRO A 30 -1.69 32.37 9.83
CA PRO A 30 -1.45 33.67 9.18
C PRO A 30 -2.22 34.86 9.77
N ASN A 31 -3.28 34.62 10.56
CA ASN A 31 -4.03 35.64 11.27
C ASN A 31 -3.47 35.97 12.68
N GLY A 32 -2.29 35.42 13.04
CA GLY A 32 -1.66 35.59 14.35
C GLY A 32 -2.23 34.73 15.48
N THR A 33 -3.23 33.87 15.21
CA THR A 33 -3.78 32.95 16.23
C THR A 33 -2.90 31.72 16.34
N THR A 34 -2.41 31.40 17.54
CA THR A 34 -1.74 30.12 17.81
C THR A 34 -2.78 29.00 17.91
N VAL A 35 -2.57 27.93 17.16
CA VAL A 35 -3.35 26.68 17.22
C VAL A 35 -2.44 25.50 17.51
N HIS A 36 -3.01 24.32 17.75
CA HIS A 36 -2.27 23.09 17.96
C HIS A 36 -2.93 21.89 17.26
N THR A 37 -2.13 20.86 16.98
CA THR A 37 -2.62 19.55 16.52
C THR A 37 -3.06 18.67 17.69
N CYS A 38 -3.93 17.69 17.42
CA CYS A 38 -4.46 16.78 18.44
C CYS A 38 -3.58 15.51 18.59
N PRO A 39 -3.58 14.84 19.75
CA PRO A 39 -3.11 13.45 19.86
C PRO A 39 -3.91 12.55 18.92
N PRO A 40 -3.26 11.60 18.20
CA PRO A 40 -3.85 10.93 17.05
C PRO A 40 -5.13 10.14 17.37
N ALA A 41 -6.20 10.42 16.63
CA ALA A 41 -7.48 9.71 16.73
C ALA A 41 -8.15 9.52 15.35
N MET A 42 -8.88 8.43 15.17
CA MET A 42 -9.66 8.16 13.95
C MET A 42 -11.16 8.38 14.21
N GLY A 43 -11.83 9.09 13.30
CA GLY A 43 -13.27 9.32 13.35
C GLY A 43 -14.09 8.14 12.82
N TYR A 44 -15.38 8.09 13.16
CA TYR A 44 -16.34 7.05 12.75
C TYR A 44 -16.23 6.61 11.28
N SER A 45 -16.17 7.57 10.35
CA SER A 45 -16.15 7.32 8.91
C SER A 45 -14.92 6.55 8.41
N PHE A 46 -13.84 6.42 9.21
CA PHE A 46 -12.71 5.53 8.90
C PHE A 46 -13.18 4.08 8.72
N ALA A 47 -14.03 3.58 9.62
CA ALA A 47 -14.53 2.21 9.53
C ALA A 47 -15.52 1.99 8.38
N GLY A 48 -16.01 3.07 7.73
CA GLY A 48 -16.88 3.02 6.56
C GLY A 48 -16.16 2.85 5.22
N GLY A 49 -14.81 2.91 5.18
CA GLY A 49 -14.00 2.70 3.98
C GLY A 49 -14.28 3.69 2.84
N THR A 50 -13.83 3.38 1.62
CA THR A 50 -14.02 4.21 0.40
C THR A 50 -14.94 3.53 -0.63
N SER A 51 -15.15 4.16 -1.80
CA SER A 51 -15.78 3.52 -2.97
C SER A 51 -15.00 2.30 -3.48
N ASP A 52 -13.69 2.27 -3.23
CA ASP A 52 -12.73 1.36 -3.85
C ASP A 52 -12.38 0.20 -2.88
N GLY A 53 -12.70 0.40 -1.60
CA GLY A 53 -12.68 -0.61 -0.54
C GLY A 53 -13.68 -0.21 0.54
N PRO A 54 -14.97 -0.61 0.42
CA PRO A 54 -16.00 -0.22 1.39
C PRO A 54 -15.75 -0.86 2.77
N GLY A 55 -16.21 -0.16 3.80
CA GLY A 55 -16.13 -0.62 5.18
C GLY A 55 -16.88 -1.93 5.44
N ALA A 56 -16.51 -2.60 6.53
CA ALA A 56 -17.29 -3.70 7.07
C ALA A 56 -18.38 -3.16 8.01
N PHE A 57 -19.46 -3.93 8.19
CA PHE A 57 -20.60 -3.60 9.06
C PHE A 57 -21.39 -2.35 8.61
N ASP A 58 -22.01 -1.64 9.55
CA ASP A 58 -22.98 -0.56 9.37
C ASP A 58 -22.36 0.86 9.35
N PHE A 59 -21.04 0.97 9.26
CA PHE A 59 -20.34 2.25 9.20
C PHE A 59 -20.54 2.93 7.84
N THR A 60 -20.94 4.20 7.87
CA THR A 60 -21.11 5.04 6.68
C THR A 60 -20.15 6.24 6.72
N GLN A 61 -19.82 6.79 5.56
CA GLN A 61 -19.07 8.04 5.49
C GLN A 61 -19.95 9.25 5.85
N GLY A 62 -19.33 10.32 6.35
CA GLY A 62 -20.03 11.53 6.76
C GLY A 62 -20.67 11.44 8.15
N GLN A 63 -20.33 10.44 8.98
CA GLN A 63 -20.93 10.28 10.31
C GLN A 63 -20.44 11.36 11.29
N THR A 64 -21.40 12.17 11.73
CA THR A 64 -21.22 13.35 12.58
C THR A 64 -21.57 13.09 14.06
N ALA A 65 -21.41 14.09 14.92
CA ALA A 65 -21.61 13.94 16.38
C ALA A 65 -23.10 14.01 16.80
N ASP A 66 -23.94 14.52 15.91
CA ASP A 66 -25.40 14.67 16.01
C ASP A 66 -26.19 13.52 15.34
N GLY A 67 -25.54 12.67 14.56
CA GLY A 67 -26.13 11.46 14.01
C GLY A 67 -26.30 10.35 15.06
N THR A 68 -27.35 9.53 14.94
CA THR A 68 -27.58 8.36 15.79
C THR A 68 -26.51 7.28 15.54
N GLN A 69 -25.41 7.37 16.28
CA GLN A 69 -24.38 6.35 16.35
C GLN A 69 -24.97 5.06 16.94
N ASN A 70 -24.62 3.91 16.37
CA ASN A 70 -25.15 2.62 16.82
C ASN A 70 -24.73 2.37 18.29
N PRO A 71 -25.68 2.17 19.23
CA PRO A 71 -25.37 1.93 20.65
C PRO A 71 -24.45 0.73 20.90
N PHE A 72 -24.42 -0.24 19.98
CA PHE A 72 -23.44 -1.33 20.02
C PHE A 72 -22.00 -0.81 19.93
N TRP A 73 -21.69 0.07 18.97
CA TRP A 73 -20.33 0.60 18.80
C TRP A 73 -19.92 1.56 19.90
N GLU A 74 -20.86 2.33 20.46
CA GLU A 74 -20.58 3.12 21.68
C GLU A 74 -20.35 2.21 22.90
N THR A 75 -21.04 1.06 23.01
CA THR A 75 -20.76 0.05 24.07
C THR A 75 -19.40 -0.66 23.87
N VAL A 76 -18.96 -0.85 22.63
CA VAL A 76 -17.63 -1.40 22.31
C VAL A 76 -16.50 -0.42 22.67
N LYS A 77 -16.76 0.89 22.65
CA LYS A 77 -15.82 1.92 23.14
C LYS A 77 -15.93 2.18 24.64
N GLY A 78 -17.13 2.01 25.21
CA GLY A 78 -17.46 2.35 26.58
C GLY A 78 -17.10 1.26 27.58
N GLU A 79 -15.89 1.34 28.13
CA GLU A 79 -15.42 0.71 29.38
C GLU A 79 -15.41 -0.83 29.50
N LYS A 80 -16.16 -1.58 28.66
CA LYS A 80 -16.53 -2.98 28.99
C LYS A 80 -16.24 -4.05 27.94
N LEU A 81 -15.75 -3.72 26.73
CA LEU A 81 -15.45 -4.76 25.73
C LEU A 81 -14.25 -4.46 24.84
N PHE A 82 -13.18 -5.24 25.03
CA PHE A 82 -12.01 -5.45 24.13
C PHE A 82 -11.14 -4.23 23.76
N VAL A 83 -11.71 -3.12 23.29
CA VAL A 83 -10.96 -1.93 22.82
C VAL A 83 -10.20 -1.25 23.97
N CYS A 84 -10.84 -1.08 25.13
CA CYS A 84 -10.21 -0.45 26.31
C CYS A 84 -9.00 -1.22 26.88
N ILE A 85 -8.75 -2.45 26.43
CA ILE A 85 -7.57 -3.25 26.81
C ILE A 85 -6.35 -2.86 25.94
N ILE A 86 -6.58 -2.19 24.79
CA ILE A 86 -5.57 -1.86 23.78
C ILE A 86 -5.39 -0.33 23.66
N THR A 87 -6.46 0.46 23.81
CA THR A 87 -6.40 1.94 23.76
C THR A 87 -7.18 2.59 24.90
N ALA A 88 -6.67 3.72 25.41
CA ALA A 88 -7.38 4.51 26.42
C ALA A 88 -8.54 5.32 25.81
N PRO A 89 -9.64 5.58 26.55
CA PRO A 89 -10.74 6.41 26.07
C PRO A 89 -10.32 7.89 25.92
N PRO A 90 -10.84 8.62 24.91
CA PRO A 90 -10.46 10.01 24.65
C PRO A 90 -10.99 10.95 25.73
N ASN A 91 -10.14 11.87 26.18
CA ASN A 91 -10.50 12.88 27.18
C ASN A 91 -11.23 14.10 26.58
N GLU A 92 -11.81 14.96 27.42
CA GLU A 92 -12.59 16.13 26.96
C GLU A 92 -11.77 17.15 26.16
N GLU A 93 -10.47 17.27 26.43
CA GLU A 93 -9.58 18.14 25.67
C GLU A 93 -9.36 17.62 24.24
N GLN A 94 -9.14 16.31 24.08
CA GLN A 94 -9.04 15.64 22.79
C GLN A 94 -10.36 15.74 22.02
N LYS A 95 -11.51 15.49 22.67
CA LYS A 95 -12.84 15.65 22.06
C LYS A 95 -13.05 17.07 21.53
N ARG A 96 -12.65 18.09 22.30
CA ARG A 96 -12.71 19.51 21.90
C ARG A 96 -11.74 19.85 20.77
N CYS A 97 -10.54 19.26 20.75
CA CYS A 97 -9.54 19.48 19.71
C CYS A 97 -10.00 18.99 18.32
N HIS A 98 -10.83 17.94 18.27
CA HIS A 98 -11.41 17.39 17.05
C HIS A 98 -12.76 18.01 16.61
N TYR A 99 -13.15 19.15 17.19
CA TYR A 99 -14.35 19.93 16.81
C TYR A 99 -14.00 20.93 15.67
N PRO A 100 -14.91 21.29 14.73
CA PRO A 100 -16.34 20.97 14.62
C PRO A 100 -16.66 19.80 13.67
N LYS A 101 -17.91 19.35 13.72
CA LYS A 101 -18.44 18.22 12.93
C LYS A 101 -19.99 18.28 12.94
N PRO A 102 -20.70 18.56 11.83
CA PRO A 102 -20.27 19.06 10.50
C PRO A 102 -20.02 20.60 10.53
N ILE A 103 -20.14 21.49 9.51
CA ILE A 103 -20.73 21.55 8.13
C ILE A 103 -19.97 22.66 7.34
N LEU A 104 -20.08 22.89 6.02
CA LEU A 104 -20.85 22.22 4.94
C LEU A 104 -20.03 22.03 3.65
N LEU A 105 -19.85 23.08 2.82
CA LEU A 105 -19.19 23.00 1.50
C LEU A 105 -18.58 24.33 1.02
N ASN A 106 -17.32 24.28 0.59
CA ASN A 106 -16.84 24.80 -0.70
C ASN A 106 -15.51 24.08 -1.04
N THR A 107 -15.23 23.81 -2.31
CA THR A 107 -14.11 22.94 -2.73
C THR A 107 -13.14 23.63 -3.68
N GLY A 108 -11.90 23.84 -3.24
CA GLY A 108 -10.80 24.32 -4.09
C GLY A 108 -9.52 24.62 -3.30
N TYR A 109 -8.37 24.51 -3.98
CA TYR A 109 -7.02 24.92 -3.52
C TYR A 109 -6.38 24.11 -2.37
N THR A 110 -5.86 22.92 -2.70
CA THR A 110 -4.85 22.24 -1.86
C THR A 110 -3.48 22.93 -2.00
N THR A 111 -3.27 24.05 -1.30
CA THR A 111 -2.10 24.94 -1.50
C THR A 111 -0.76 24.41 -0.98
N PHE A 112 -0.64 23.18 -0.47
CA PHE A 112 0.59 22.70 0.19
C PHE A 112 1.88 22.74 -0.66
N PRO A 113 1.92 22.19 -1.90
CA PRO A 113 3.12 22.34 -2.74
C PRO A 113 3.34 23.81 -3.14
N GLU A 114 2.27 24.61 -3.26
CA GLU A 114 2.33 26.02 -3.63
C GLU A 114 2.89 26.89 -2.50
N SER A 115 2.55 26.63 -1.24
CA SER A 115 3.06 27.37 -0.08
C SER A 115 4.56 27.11 0.13
N VAL A 116 4.99 25.85 -0.04
CA VAL A 116 6.42 25.49 -0.01
C VAL A 116 7.17 26.11 -1.18
N ARG A 117 6.61 26.07 -2.40
CA ARG A 117 7.18 26.71 -3.59
C ARG A 117 7.30 28.23 -3.45
N ALA A 118 6.23 28.89 -3.00
CA ALA A 118 6.21 30.33 -2.79
C ALA A 118 7.23 30.75 -1.73
N LYS A 119 7.37 29.98 -0.63
CA LYS A 119 8.37 30.23 0.40
C LYS A 119 9.80 30.08 -0.15
N LEU A 120 10.10 28.99 -0.85
CA LEU A 120 11.42 28.76 -1.50
C LEU A 120 11.78 29.86 -2.51
N ILE A 121 10.82 30.35 -3.30
CA ILE A 121 11.02 31.48 -4.23
C ILE A 121 11.23 32.78 -3.46
N SER A 122 10.45 33.04 -2.40
CA SER A 122 10.54 34.27 -1.60
C SER A 122 11.87 34.42 -0.84
N GLU A 123 12.53 33.30 -0.52
CA GLU A 123 13.87 33.27 0.09
C GLU A 123 15.00 33.16 -0.96
N GLY A 124 14.67 33.21 -2.26
CA GLY A 124 15.66 33.16 -3.35
C GLY A 124 16.33 31.79 -3.54
N ILE A 125 15.78 30.73 -2.95
CA ILE A 125 16.36 29.38 -2.91
C ILE A 125 16.14 28.64 -4.24
N ILE A 126 15.03 28.92 -4.94
CA ILE A 126 14.73 28.36 -6.26
C ILE A 126 14.20 29.44 -7.21
N GLY A 127 14.38 29.24 -8.52
CA GLY A 127 13.85 30.11 -9.56
C GLY A 127 12.34 29.98 -9.78
N ASN A 128 11.75 30.97 -10.47
CA ASN A 128 10.33 30.97 -10.85
C ASN A 128 9.92 29.85 -11.81
N ASP A 129 10.90 29.16 -12.41
CA ASP A 129 10.78 27.99 -13.28
C ASP A 129 10.81 26.65 -12.54
N ALA A 130 11.11 26.64 -11.24
CA ALA A 130 11.26 25.42 -10.45
C ALA A 130 9.91 24.75 -10.11
N TYR A 131 9.95 23.42 -9.98
CA TYR A 131 8.81 22.57 -9.66
C TYR A 131 8.93 22.02 -8.24
N VAL A 132 7.83 22.00 -7.49
CA VAL A 132 7.72 21.31 -6.20
C VAL A 132 6.81 20.10 -6.37
N VAL A 133 7.32 18.92 -6.02
CA VAL A 133 6.60 17.65 -6.14
C VAL A 133 6.28 17.13 -4.74
N LEU A 134 5.01 16.89 -4.45
CA LEU A 134 4.58 16.22 -3.23
C LEU A 134 4.72 14.70 -3.42
N ALA A 135 5.69 14.10 -2.73
CA ALA A 135 5.92 12.66 -2.76
C ALA A 135 5.29 11.98 -1.54
N GLY A 136 4.32 11.08 -1.77
CA GLY A 136 3.67 10.29 -0.74
C GLY A 136 3.06 9.00 -1.32
N PRO A 137 2.90 7.92 -0.52
CA PRO A 137 3.36 7.78 0.86
C PRO A 137 4.90 7.68 0.94
N ALA A 138 5.50 8.29 1.97
CA ALA A 138 6.95 8.35 2.14
C ALA A 138 7.34 8.34 3.62
N ASN A 139 8.47 7.68 3.94
CA ASN A 139 9.09 7.52 5.27
C ASN A 139 8.23 6.78 6.32
N THR A 140 7.02 7.24 6.61
CA THR A 140 6.08 6.64 7.55
C THR A 140 4.63 6.88 7.12
N TYR A 141 3.70 6.04 7.57
CA TYR A 141 2.27 6.19 7.26
C TYR A 141 1.53 6.78 8.46
N SER A 142 0.93 7.95 8.27
CA SER A 142 0.14 8.68 9.29
C SER A 142 -1.29 8.95 8.80
N HIS A 143 -1.83 8.01 8.01
CA HIS A 143 -3.15 8.08 7.37
C HIS A 143 -3.27 9.25 6.37
N TYR A 144 -4.28 10.11 6.50
CA TYR A 144 -4.64 11.14 5.52
C TYR A 144 -4.35 12.55 6.05
N VAL A 145 -4.29 13.50 5.12
CA VAL A 145 -4.26 14.93 5.41
C VAL A 145 -5.29 15.59 4.50
N THR A 146 -6.32 16.19 5.10
CA THR A 146 -7.32 17.00 4.40
C THR A 146 -7.13 18.49 4.71
N THR A 147 -7.63 19.38 3.84
CA THR A 147 -7.92 20.77 4.26
C THR A 147 -8.90 20.77 5.44
N ARG A 148 -8.95 21.85 6.21
CA ARG A 148 -9.94 22.03 7.28
C ARG A 148 -11.37 21.99 6.74
N GLU A 149 -11.59 22.52 5.54
CA GLU A 149 -12.87 22.57 4.86
C GLU A 149 -13.37 21.16 4.49
N GLU A 150 -12.48 20.31 3.97
CA GLU A 150 -12.74 18.87 3.75
C GLU A 150 -12.84 18.09 5.07
N TYR A 151 -12.02 18.44 6.07
CA TYR A 151 -12.03 17.83 7.41
C TYR A 151 -13.43 17.91 8.02
N ASN A 152 -14.08 19.07 7.92
CA ASN A 152 -15.43 19.32 8.44
C ASN A 152 -16.52 18.46 7.77
N VAL A 153 -16.29 17.93 6.56
CA VAL A 153 -17.24 17.03 5.86
C VAL A 153 -17.19 15.61 6.44
N GLN A 154 -16.07 15.22 7.09
CA GLN A 154 -15.93 13.94 7.79
C GLN A 154 -16.27 12.70 6.95
N ARG A 155 -15.87 12.72 5.68
CA ARG A 155 -15.70 11.52 4.85
C ARG A 155 -14.56 10.63 5.40
N TYR A 156 -14.27 9.52 4.73
CA TYR A 156 -13.19 8.60 5.15
C TYR A 156 -11.86 9.32 5.38
N GLU A 157 -11.51 10.26 4.50
CA GLU A 157 -10.25 11.00 4.47
C GLU A 157 -10.16 11.99 5.65
N GLY A 158 -11.23 12.75 5.92
CA GLY A 158 -11.32 13.68 7.05
C GLY A 158 -11.37 12.95 8.40
N ALA A 159 -12.05 11.80 8.47
CA ALA A 159 -12.01 10.93 9.65
C ALA A 159 -10.67 10.21 9.83
N SER A 160 -9.88 10.08 8.77
CA SER A 160 -8.51 9.53 8.76
C SER A 160 -7.44 10.62 8.88
N THR A 161 -7.80 11.89 9.10
CA THR A 161 -6.87 12.99 9.34
C THR A 161 -6.57 13.06 10.83
N ILE A 162 -5.64 12.20 11.27
CA ILE A 162 -5.56 11.76 12.67
C ILE A 162 -5.15 12.85 13.67
N TYR A 163 -4.41 13.88 13.24
CA TYR A 163 -3.93 14.96 14.11
C TYR A 163 -4.90 16.17 14.18
N GLY A 164 -6.14 15.99 13.72
CA GLY A 164 -7.22 16.99 13.87
C GLY A 164 -7.34 18.01 12.73
N PRO A 165 -8.22 19.02 12.86
CA PRO A 165 -8.60 19.93 11.78
C PRO A 165 -7.45 20.77 11.22
N PHE A 166 -6.40 21.01 12.02
CA PHE A 166 -5.23 21.82 11.65
C PHE A 166 -4.04 21.00 11.10
N THR A 167 -4.26 19.74 10.72
CA THR A 167 -3.16 18.84 10.28
C THR A 167 -2.46 19.37 9.02
N LEU A 168 -3.20 19.92 8.04
CA LEU A 168 -2.62 20.46 6.82
C LEU A 168 -1.79 21.72 7.09
N GLU A 169 -2.32 22.64 7.89
CA GLU A 169 -1.64 23.89 8.25
C GLU A 169 -0.40 23.62 9.11
N ALA A 170 -0.39 22.55 9.93
CA ALA A 170 0.79 22.09 10.64
C ALA A 170 1.89 21.61 9.67
N TYR A 171 1.54 20.79 8.67
CA TYR A 171 2.48 20.38 7.62
C TYR A 171 2.99 21.58 6.80
N GLN A 172 2.11 22.54 6.46
CA GLN A 172 2.51 23.78 5.80
C GLN A 172 3.51 24.58 6.66
N ASN A 173 3.22 24.77 7.95
CA ASN A 173 4.09 25.52 8.87
C ASN A 173 5.47 24.83 9.01
N LEU A 174 5.49 23.52 9.22
CA LEU A 174 6.72 22.73 9.33
C LEU A 174 7.57 22.80 8.08
N TYR A 175 7.00 22.51 6.90
CA TYR A 175 7.77 22.51 5.65
C TYR A 175 8.22 23.92 5.26
N THR A 176 7.40 24.96 5.48
CA THR A 176 7.80 26.34 5.16
C THR A 176 8.80 26.93 6.17
N GLY A 177 8.78 26.48 7.43
CA GLY A 177 9.78 26.82 8.44
C GLY A 177 11.14 26.12 8.23
N LEU A 178 11.17 25.03 7.47
CA LEU A 178 12.39 24.27 7.17
C LEU A 178 13.15 24.75 5.92
N VAL A 179 12.55 25.54 5.02
CA VAL A 179 13.17 25.79 3.70
C VAL A 179 14.49 26.56 3.77
N SER A 180 14.69 27.40 4.79
CA SER A 180 15.90 28.23 4.94
C SER A 180 17.17 27.40 5.12
N TYR A 181 17.07 26.16 5.64
CA TYR A 181 18.16 25.19 5.69
C TYR A 181 18.57 24.65 4.31
N LEU A 182 17.78 24.91 3.27
CA LEU A 182 18.10 24.62 1.87
C LEU A 182 18.70 25.83 1.12
N ALA A 183 18.85 26.99 1.76
CA ALA A 183 19.40 28.18 1.11
C ALA A 183 20.88 28.02 0.71
N ASP A 184 21.31 28.76 -0.32
CA ASP A 184 22.72 28.82 -0.67
C ASP A 184 23.53 29.51 0.45
N GLY A 185 24.64 28.87 0.84
CA GLY A 185 25.42 29.25 2.03
C GLY A 185 24.87 28.72 3.37
N ALA A 186 23.74 28.01 3.42
CA ALA A 186 23.23 27.41 4.65
C ALA A 186 24.27 26.44 5.27
N SER A 187 24.70 26.75 6.50
CA SER A 187 25.79 26.08 7.23
C SER A 187 25.31 25.28 8.45
N SER A 188 24.00 25.23 8.68
CA SER A 188 23.37 24.51 9.78
C SER A 188 22.26 23.58 9.27
N SER A 189 21.86 22.64 10.10
CA SER A 189 20.75 21.72 9.85
C SER A 189 19.59 22.00 10.82
N PRO A 190 18.34 21.63 10.49
CA PRO A 190 17.25 21.68 11.45
C PRO A 190 17.53 20.78 12.67
N PRO A 191 16.97 21.09 13.84
CA PRO A 191 17.03 20.20 15.00
C PRO A 191 16.43 18.81 14.68
N THR A 192 17.08 17.74 15.11
CA THR A 192 16.67 16.35 14.82
C THR A 192 15.26 16.00 15.34
N GLY A 193 14.80 16.67 16.40
CA GLY A 193 13.53 16.41 17.06
C GLY A 193 13.49 15.10 17.87
N PRO A 194 12.33 14.73 18.44
CA PRO A 194 12.18 13.54 19.25
C PRO A 194 12.25 12.26 18.40
N ILE A 195 13.19 11.37 18.71
CA ILE A 195 13.38 10.09 18.02
C ILE A 195 12.18 9.17 18.30
N PRO A 196 11.57 8.52 17.28
CA PRO A 196 10.48 7.55 17.48
C PRO A 196 10.88 6.33 18.33
N GLU A 197 9.91 5.74 19.04
CA GLU A 197 10.14 4.50 19.82
C GLU A 197 10.29 3.27 18.90
N ASP A 198 11.26 2.39 19.20
CA ASP A 198 11.34 1.06 18.60
C ASP A 198 10.26 0.13 19.18
N LEU A 199 9.17 -0.04 18.44
CA LEU A 199 8.06 -0.92 18.78
C LEU A 199 8.26 -2.39 18.33
N THR A 200 9.39 -2.74 17.70
CA THR A 200 9.61 -4.08 17.10
C THR A 200 9.42 -5.22 18.10
N LYS A 201 9.85 -5.02 19.36
CA LYS A 201 9.72 -6.00 20.45
C LYS A 201 8.29 -6.11 21.04
N LYS A 202 7.38 -5.22 20.65
CA LYS A 202 5.96 -5.21 21.08
C LYS A 202 5.01 -5.80 20.01
N ALA A 203 5.53 -6.21 18.86
CA ALA A 203 4.71 -6.72 17.76
C ALA A 203 4.08 -8.09 18.09
N ILE A 204 2.75 -8.16 18.05
CA ILE A 204 1.97 -9.39 18.24
C ILE A 204 1.50 -9.91 16.88
N SER A 205 1.77 -11.17 16.57
CA SER A 205 1.22 -11.84 15.38
C SER A 205 0.27 -12.96 15.79
N LEU A 206 -1.00 -12.84 15.39
CA LEU A 206 -2.00 -13.91 15.50
C LEU A 206 -2.11 -14.75 14.22
N GLN A 207 -1.39 -14.39 13.15
CA GLN A 207 -1.43 -15.08 11.87
C GLN A 207 -0.54 -16.32 11.92
N THR A 208 -1.15 -17.51 11.88
CA THR A 208 -0.43 -18.79 11.97
C THR A 208 0.56 -18.96 10.83
N GLY A 209 1.71 -19.60 11.12
CA GLY A 209 2.67 -20.02 10.09
C GLY A 209 2.14 -21.16 9.22
N VAL A 210 2.93 -21.59 8.23
CA VAL A 210 2.62 -22.85 7.53
C VAL A 210 2.92 -24.01 8.48
N VAL A 211 1.91 -24.80 8.82
CA VAL A 211 2.10 -25.99 9.66
C VAL A 211 2.80 -27.07 8.84
N PHE A 212 2.13 -27.56 7.79
CA PHE A 212 2.64 -28.44 6.76
C PHE A 212 1.84 -28.24 5.46
N ASP A 213 2.32 -28.83 4.37
CA ASP A 213 1.56 -29.06 3.14
C ASP A 213 1.62 -30.55 2.77
N ALA A 214 0.59 -31.06 2.10
CA ALA A 214 0.59 -32.39 1.50
C ALA A 214 -0.07 -32.38 0.12
N ALA A 215 0.11 -33.47 -0.62
CA ALA A 215 -0.58 -33.74 -1.87
C ALA A 215 -1.58 -34.91 -1.68
N PRO A 216 -2.70 -34.93 -2.42
CA PRO A 216 -3.62 -36.07 -2.44
C PRO A 216 -2.90 -37.37 -2.82
N ILE A 217 -3.42 -38.51 -2.34
CA ILE A 217 -2.86 -39.84 -2.60
C ILE A 217 -2.68 -40.05 -4.12
N GLY A 218 -1.46 -40.46 -4.52
CA GLY A 218 -1.11 -40.65 -5.93
C GLY A 218 -0.78 -39.38 -6.71
N LYS A 219 -0.63 -38.22 -6.03
CA LYS A 219 -0.15 -36.96 -6.63
C LYS A 219 1.12 -36.48 -5.91
N ASN A 220 2.05 -35.90 -6.67
CA ASN A 220 3.25 -35.24 -6.16
C ASN A 220 3.10 -33.72 -6.31
N PHE A 221 3.82 -32.92 -5.52
CA PHE A 221 3.93 -31.48 -5.77
C PHE A 221 4.49 -31.19 -7.18
N GLY A 222 3.94 -30.18 -7.85
CA GLY A 222 4.24 -29.89 -9.25
C GLY A 222 3.50 -30.76 -10.28
N SER A 223 2.75 -31.80 -9.86
CA SER A 223 1.92 -32.59 -10.80
C SER A 223 0.86 -31.71 -11.45
N VAL A 224 0.69 -31.83 -12.77
CA VAL A 224 -0.44 -31.21 -13.48
C VAL A 224 -1.75 -31.88 -13.05
N LEU A 225 -2.76 -31.05 -12.77
CA LEU A 225 -4.13 -31.45 -12.44
C LEU A 225 -5.12 -31.05 -13.55
N THR A 226 -4.85 -29.93 -14.22
CA THR A 226 -5.55 -29.48 -15.42
C THR A 226 -4.49 -28.89 -16.35
N ASP A 227 -4.30 -29.48 -17.52
CA ASP A 227 -3.25 -29.07 -18.47
C ASP A 227 -3.74 -28.03 -19.47
N VAL A 228 -2.80 -27.45 -20.23
CA VAL A 228 -3.11 -26.59 -21.38
C VAL A 228 -3.83 -27.37 -22.49
N THR A 229 -4.58 -26.66 -23.34
CA THR A 229 -5.18 -27.26 -24.53
C THR A 229 -4.10 -27.56 -25.56
N THR A 230 -3.84 -28.85 -25.81
CA THR A 230 -2.84 -29.33 -26.79
C THR A 230 -3.45 -29.68 -28.15
N SER A 231 -4.77 -29.83 -28.24
CA SER A 231 -5.52 -30.21 -29.45
C SER A 231 -5.73 -29.07 -30.45
N SER A 232 -5.34 -27.84 -30.11
CA SER A 232 -5.56 -26.65 -30.95
C SER A 232 -4.46 -25.61 -30.70
N VAL A 233 -4.07 -24.88 -31.74
CA VAL A 233 -3.14 -23.76 -31.63
C VAL A 233 -3.83 -22.55 -30.99
N TYR A 234 -3.17 -21.89 -30.03
CA TYR A 234 -3.66 -20.66 -29.43
C TYR A 234 -3.41 -19.43 -30.32
N LYS A 235 -4.26 -18.42 -30.17
CA LYS A 235 -4.17 -17.10 -30.83
C LYS A 235 -3.87 -16.01 -29.80
N ARG A 236 -3.30 -14.90 -30.26
CA ARG A 236 -3.11 -13.70 -29.43
C ARG A 236 -4.45 -13.20 -28.88
N GLY A 237 -4.43 -12.69 -27.65
CA GLY A 237 -5.61 -12.30 -26.88
C GLY A 237 -6.32 -13.46 -26.16
N GLN A 238 -5.98 -14.73 -26.43
CA GLN A 238 -6.57 -15.86 -25.71
C GLN A 238 -5.89 -16.10 -24.35
N LYS A 239 -6.66 -16.70 -23.42
CA LYS A 239 -6.18 -17.21 -22.15
C LYS A 239 -5.60 -18.62 -22.31
N VAL A 240 -4.36 -18.81 -21.90
CA VAL A 240 -3.77 -20.12 -21.58
C VAL A 240 -3.78 -20.27 -20.06
N ALA A 241 -4.06 -21.47 -19.55
CA ALA A 241 -3.94 -21.75 -18.12
C ALA A 241 -3.57 -23.22 -17.89
N ALA A 242 -2.90 -23.48 -16.77
CA ALA A 242 -2.65 -24.81 -16.24
C ALA A 242 -2.77 -24.80 -14.71
N THR A 243 -3.33 -25.86 -14.14
CA THR A 243 -3.49 -26.04 -12.69
C THR A 243 -2.57 -27.16 -12.20
N PHE A 244 -1.83 -26.89 -11.13
CA PHE A 244 -0.83 -27.78 -10.54
C PHE A 244 -1.17 -28.14 -9.09
N GLN A 245 -0.73 -29.32 -8.66
CA GLN A 245 -0.67 -29.69 -7.24
C GLN A 245 0.41 -28.85 -6.55
N ALA A 246 0.04 -28.13 -5.50
CA ALA A 246 0.84 -27.05 -4.93
C ALA A 246 1.00 -27.16 -3.40
N ALA A 247 2.00 -26.44 -2.90
CA ALA A 247 2.23 -26.15 -1.49
C ALA A 247 2.03 -24.65 -1.20
N ASN A 248 2.10 -24.23 0.07
CA ASN A 248 1.87 -22.85 0.45
C ASN A 248 3.02 -21.91 0.01
N PRO A 249 2.76 -20.82 -0.74
CA PRO A 249 3.81 -19.88 -1.16
C PRO A 249 4.53 -19.20 0.01
N ARG A 250 3.94 -19.17 1.21
CA ARG A 250 4.59 -18.67 2.44
C ARG A 250 5.79 -19.51 2.91
N ASN A 251 6.05 -20.68 2.31
CA ASN A 251 7.24 -21.48 2.58
C ASN A 251 8.52 -20.84 2.01
N ASN A 252 8.42 -20.14 0.88
CA ASN A 252 9.53 -19.43 0.25
C ASN A 252 8.98 -18.25 -0.57
N LEU A 253 9.32 -17.02 -0.16
CA LEU A 253 8.82 -15.80 -0.81
C LEU A 253 9.39 -15.57 -2.21
N ARG A 254 10.46 -16.28 -2.60
CA ARG A 254 11.06 -16.19 -3.94
C ARG A 254 11.44 -14.77 -4.38
N LEU A 255 11.93 -13.98 -3.42
CA LEU A 255 12.49 -12.63 -3.65
C LEU A 255 13.61 -12.70 -4.70
N GLU A 256 13.62 -11.77 -5.65
CA GLU A 256 14.48 -11.76 -6.85
C GLU A 256 14.36 -12.99 -7.78
N TRP A 257 13.36 -13.85 -7.58
CA TRP A 257 13.05 -15.04 -8.37
C TRP A 257 11.59 -14.94 -8.89
N THR A 258 10.92 -16.07 -9.10
CA THR A 258 9.53 -16.15 -9.57
C THR A 258 8.87 -17.46 -9.10
N PHE A 259 7.55 -17.45 -8.96
CA PHE A 259 6.71 -18.64 -8.78
C PHE A 259 6.33 -19.31 -10.12
N LEU A 260 6.41 -18.62 -11.25
CA LEU A 260 6.08 -19.18 -12.57
C LEU A 260 6.95 -18.62 -13.71
N THR A 261 7.12 -19.42 -14.76
CA THR A 261 7.52 -18.88 -16.07
C THR A 261 6.59 -19.37 -17.17
N ILE A 262 6.40 -18.49 -18.15
CA ILE A 262 6.02 -18.90 -19.49
C ILE A 262 7.33 -19.10 -20.25
N ASP A 263 7.73 -20.35 -20.47
CA ASP A 263 8.93 -20.65 -21.24
C ASP A 263 8.59 -20.71 -22.73
N ARG A 264 9.43 -20.12 -23.58
CA ARG A 264 9.40 -20.27 -25.04
C ARG A 264 10.52 -21.20 -25.48
N LEU A 265 10.25 -22.07 -26.46
CA LEU A 265 11.28 -22.88 -27.11
C LEU A 265 11.97 -22.04 -28.20
N THR A 266 13.27 -21.82 -28.04
CA THR A 266 14.13 -21.09 -28.99
C THR A 266 15.22 -22.04 -29.48
N GLY A 267 15.09 -22.53 -30.72
CA GLY A 267 15.88 -23.65 -31.20
C GLY A 267 15.57 -24.92 -30.41
N SER A 268 16.58 -25.50 -29.75
CA SER A 268 16.44 -26.62 -28.81
C SER A 268 16.31 -26.19 -27.33
N THR A 269 16.47 -24.90 -27.04
CA THR A 269 16.60 -24.39 -25.66
C THR A 269 15.32 -23.71 -25.19
N TRP A 270 14.89 -24.03 -23.96
CA TRP A 270 13.80 -23.34 -23.29
C TRP A 270 14.30 -22.07 -22.62
N THR A 271 13.71 -20.93 -22.98
CA THR A 271 14.04 -19.59 -22.46
C THR A 271 12.80 -18.95 -21.85
N SER A 272 12.90 -18.41 -20.63
CA SER A 272 11.78 -17.67 -20.03
C SER A 272 11.38 -16.48 -20.90
N TYR A 273 10.10 -16.41 -21.24
CA TYR A 273 9.48 -15.32 -21.98
C TYR A 273 8.68 -14.37 -21.06
N ARG A 274 8.08 -14.92 -19.98
CA ARG A 274 7.38 -14.17 -18.93
C ARG A 274 7.58 -14.80 -17.55
N THR A 275 7.44 -13.96 -16.54
CA THR A 275 7.44 -14.25 -15.09
C THR A 275 6.11 -13.79 -14.47
N ASP A 276 5.85 -14.16 -13.21
CA ASP A 276 4.72 -13.66 -12.42
C ASP A 276 4.66 -12.12 -12.29
N SER A 277 5.81 -11.45 -12.39
CA SER A 277 5.91 -9.98 -12.40
C SER A 277 5.36 -9.29 -13.67
N HIS A 278 5.00 -10.03 -14.72
CA HIS A 278 4.47 -9.44 -15.95
C HIS A 278 2.92 -9.42 -15.96
N PRO A 279 2.27 -8.28 -16.26
CA PRO A 279 0.82 -8.08 -16.07
C PRO A 279 -0.10 -8.94 -16.95
N SER A 280 0.46 -9.65 -17.93
CA SER A 280 -0.29 -10.65 -18.73
C SER A 280 -0.42 -12.01 -18.04
N THR A 281 0.34 -12.28 -16.98
CA THR A 281 0.31 -13.54 -16.23
C THR A 281 -0.41 -13.38 -14.90
N LYS A 282 -0.91 -14.48 -14.32
CA LYS A 282 -1.43 -14.51 -12.94
C LYS A 282 -1.04 -15.81 -12.23
N PHE A 283 -0.72 -15.69 -10.95
CA PHE A 283 -0.52 -16.78 -10.00
C PHE A 283 -1.72 -16.83 -9.05
N ARG A 284 -2.44 -17.96 -8.99
CA ARG A 284 -3.60 -18.14 -8.10
C ARG A 284 -3.46 -19.41 -7.27
N TRP A 285 -2.88 -19.26 -6.07
CA TRP A 285 -2.86 -20.31 -5.06
C TRP A 285 -4.22 -20.46 -4.37
N THR A 286 -4.66 -21.69 -4.16
CA THR A 286 -5.93 -22.04 -3.48
C THR A 286 -5.69 -23.13 -2.44
N ARG A 287 -6.12 -22.91 -1.20
CA ARG A 287 -6.17 -23.96 -0.17
C ARG A 287 -7.38 -24.85 -0.41
N THR A 288 -7.16 -26.09 -0.85
CA THR A 288 -8.25 -27.03 -1.22
C THR A 288 -8.66 -27.95 -0.08
N ASN A 289 -7.78 -28.20 0.90
CA ASN A 289 -8.17 -28.79 2.17
C ASN A 289 -7.24 -28.29 3.29
N THR A 290 -7.78 -27.60 4.29
CA THR A 290 -7.01 -27.03 5.41
C THR A 290 -6.48 -28.09 6.36
N VAL A 291 -7.27 -29.12 6.68
CA VAL A 291 -6.92 -30.19 7.64
C VAL A 291 -5.82 -31.09 7.07
N LEU A 292 -5.91 -31.41 5.78
CA LEU A 292 -4.94 -32.27 5.08
C LEU A 292 -3.79 -31.50 4.43
N GLY A 293 -3.73 -30.17 4.58
CA GLY A 293 -2.66 -29.36 3.98
C GLY A 293 -2.62 -29.36 2.45
N HIS A 294 -3.70 -29.73 1.76
CA HIS A 294 -3.76 -29.77 0.30
C HIS A 294 -3.94 -28.38 -0.30
N SER A 295 -3.21 -28.06 -1.38
CA SER A 295 -3.43 -26.83 -2.17
C SER A 295 -3.21 -27.05 -3.66
N THR A 296 -3.72 -26.12 -4.47
CA THR A 296 -3.47 -26.05 -5.91
C THR A 296 -3.00 -24.65 -6.30
N VAL A 297 -2.35 -24.55 -7.46
CA VAL A 297 -2.01 -23.28 -8.12
C VAL A 297 -2.55 -23.32 -9.54
N GLU A 298 -3.40 -22.38 -9.91
CA GLU A 298 -3.64 -22.03 -11.32
C GLU A 298 -2.59 -20.99 -11.74
N VAL A 299 -1.88 -21.27 -12.83
CA VAL A 299 -1.10 -20.28 -13.57
C VAL A 299 -1.87 -19.91 -14.83
N GLU A 300 -2.03 -18.61 -15.06
CA GLU A 300 -2.74 -18.03 -16.21
C GLU A 300 -1.79 -17.16 -17.02
N TRP A 301 -1.95 -17.14 -18.35
CA TRP A 301 -1.33 -16.16 -19.26
C TRP A 301 -2.34 -15.72 -20.32
N ILE A 302 -2.52 -14.41 -20.44
CA ILE A 302 -3.25 -13.77 -21.55
C ILE A 302 -2.23 -13.43 -22.64
N ILE A 303 -2.27 -14.14 -23.76
CA ILE A 303 -1.26 -14.00 -24.83
C ILE A 303 -1.30 -12.58 -25.39
N GLU A 304 -0.18 -11.86 -25.34
CA GLU A 304 -0.10 -10.47 -25.80
C GLU A 304 -0.27 -10.33 -27.31
N SER A 305 -0.74 -9.16 -27.76
CA SER A 305 -0.87 -8.81 -29.19
C SER A 305 0.47 -8.77 -29.95
N ASN A 306 1.61 -8.72 -29.23
CA ASN A 306 2.97 -8.81 -29.77
C ASN A 306 3.68 -10.14 -29.42
N ALA A 307 2.97 -11.14 -28.88
CA ALA A 307 3.58 -12.43 -28.55
C ALA A 307 4.12 -13.13 -29.83
N PRO A 308 5.41 -13.50 -29.89
CA PRO A 308 5.96 -14.20 -31.04
C PRO A 308 5.27 -15.56 -31.27
N ALA A 309 5.10 -15.94 -32.53
CA ALA A 309 4.67 -17.30 -32.85
C ALA A 309 5.72 -18.33 -32.38
N GLY A 310 5.30 -19.57 -32.12
CA GLY A 310 6.18 -20.67 -31.71
C GLY A 310 5.59 -21.57 -30.62
N THR A 311 6.46 -22.40 -30.03
CA THR A 311 6.10 -23.35 -28.97
C THR A 311 6.44 -22.80 -27.59
N TYR A 312 5.52 -23.00 -26.65
CA TYR A 312 5.58 -22.51 -25.27
C TYR A 312 5.19 -23.61 -24.28
N ARG A 313 5.49 -23.40 -22.99
CA ARG A 313 4.93 -24.17 -21.87
C ARG A 313 4.80 -23.26 -20.64
N ILE A 314 3.97 -23.66 -19.69
CA ILE A 314 3.92 -23.10 -18.34
C ILE A 314 4.84 -23.93 -17.44
N THR A 315 5.73 -23.27 -16.70
CA THR A 315 6.50 -23.87 -15.60
C THR A 315 6.06 -23.23 -14.29
N TYR A 316 5.76 -24.05 -13.27
CA TYR A 316 5.42 -23.63 -11.91
C TYR A 316 6.55 -24.05 -10.96
N TYR A 317 7.02 -23.12 -10.14
CA TYR A 317 8.03 -23.35 -9.12
C TYR A 317 7.41 -23.18 -7.73
N GLY A 318 7.66 -24.14 -6.84
CA GLY A 318 7.10 -24.12 -5.49
C GLY A 318 8.01 -24.80 -4.48
N ASP A 319 7.69 -24.57 -3.22
CA ASP A 319 8.48 -24.99 -2.07
C ASP A 319 7.52 -25.59 -1.03
N SER A 320 7.71 -26.85 -0.68
CA SER A 320 6.80 -27.64 0.15
C SER A 320 7.35 -27.91 1.54
N LYS A 321 6.52 -27.74 2.57
CA LYS A 321 6.87 -28.05 3.96
C LYS A 321 6.26 -29.39 4.41
N PRO A 322 7.05 -30.45 4.65
CA PRO A 322 6.55 -31.68 5.26
C PRO A 322 6.18 -31.46 6.74
N LEU A 323 5.40 -32.37 7.32
CA LEU A 323 5.05 -32.33 8.76
C LEU A 323 6.28 -32.46 9.67
N ILE A 324 7.28 -33.22 9.23
CA ILE A 324 8.58 -33.38 9.88
C ILE A 324 9.66 -33.27 8.79
N GLY A 325 10.67 -32.44 9.00
CA GLY A 325 11.77 -32.21 8.05
C GLY A 325 11.90 -30.75 7.61
N SER A 326 12.78 -30.52 6.62
CA SER A 326 13.02 -29.21 6.01
C SER A 326 12.07 -28.94 4.83
N ILE A 327 11.93 -27.66 4.48
CA ILE A 327 11.25 -27.24 3.24
C ILE A 327 12.08 -27.73 2.03
N SER A 328 11.40 -28.24 1.01
CA SER A 328 11.99 -28.73 -0.23
C SER A 328 11.38 -28.05 -1.46
N SER A 329 12.21 -27.67 -2.43
CA SER A 329 11.76 -27.08 -3.69
C SER A 329 11.36 -28.14 -4.72
N PHE A 330 10.41 -27.81 -5.58
CA PHE A 330 9.91 -28.66 -6.66
C PHE A 330 9.58 -27.82 -7.91
N THR A 331 9.29 -28.49 -9.03
CA THR A 331 8.92 -27.81 -10.28
C THR A 331 7.87 -28.62 -11.04
N GLY A 332 6.75 -27.99 -11.36
CA GLY A 332 5.75 -28.49 -12.30
C GLY A 332 5.93 -27.90 -13.69
N ARG A 333 5.54 -28.65 -14.73
CA ARG A 333 5.52 -28.16 -16.12
C ARG A 333 4.25 -28.67 -16.82
N SER A 334 3.58 -27.78 -17.55
CA SER A 334 2.47 -28.16 -18.44
C SER A 334 2.97 -28.97 -19.63
N SER A 335 2.04 -29.54 -20.40
CA SER A 335 2.32 -29.89 -21.79
C SER A 335 2.78 -28.66 -22.59
N ASN A 336 3.47 -28.91 -23.70
CA ASN A 336 3.82 -27.88 -24.68
C ASN A 336 2.57 -27.46 -25.46
N PHE A 337 2.41 -26.17 -25.72
CA PHE A 337 1.38 -25.60 -26.58
C PHE A 337 2.00 -24.65 -27.62
N THR A 338 1.24 -24.29 -28.65
CA THR A 338 1.73 -23.44 -29.75
C THR A 338 0.88 -22.19 -29.90
N ILE A 339 1.50 -21.15 -30.48
CA ILE A 339 0.88 -19.87 -30.81
C ILE A 339 1.16 -19.53 -32.28
N THR A 340 0.13 -19.20 -33.07
CA THR A 340 0.30 -18.73 -34.46
C THR A 340 0.67 -17.25 -34.55
N ALA A 341 1.03 -16.82 -35.75
CA ALA A 341 0.96 -15.41 -36.14
C ALA A 341 -0.49 -14.87 -36.06
#